data_AF-A0A6T9AAI8-F1
#
_entry.id   AF-A0A6T9AAI8-F1
#
_cell.length_a   1.000
_cell.length_b   1.000
_cell.length_c   1.000
_cell.angle_alpha   90.00
_cell.angle_beta   90.00
_cell.angle_gamma   90.00
#
_symmetry.space_group_name_H-M   'P 1'
#
loop_
_entity.id
_entity.type
_entity.pdbx_description
1 polymer ?
#
loop_
_entity_poly.entity_id
_entity_poly.type
_entity_poly.pdbx_seq_one_letter_code
_entity_poly.pdbx_strand_id
1 'polypeptide(L)'
;VAQLVKRLDASHPVATVYGELPKPHEIAQLADIDVWGINYYDGLSFSDLFNRWEALSAAPMFLGEYGADAYNALSGRLDEGAQAHATALLTQEIVDHSSVVGGVCLGGLIFELADEWWKDGHGSPHEQDIGGIAPGGGPHPDKVFNEEWWGLLDLHRRPRPAYHIYASIQPPSAQSPAAVGSADTGAVRRSCTSGGCAQLPPPCKSKADCAAAVARDSRTRVAPAEATGAGRRLAMGLVRRPALLV
;
A
#
# COMPACT_ATOMS: atom_id res chain seq x y z
N VAL A 1 8.75 28.71 -3.52
CA VAL A 1 9.48 28.01 -2.44
C VAL A 1 10.01 26.66 -2.90
N ALA A 2 9.19 25.76 -3.45
CA ALA A 2 9.62 24.44 -3.94
C ALA A 2 10.88 24.46 -4.83
N GLN A 3 10.95 25.36 -5.83
CA GLN A 3 12.14 25.55 -6.66
C GLN A 3 13.43 25.86 -5.87
N LEU A 4 13.31 26.63 -4.78
CA LEU A 4 14.47 26.95 -3.94
C LEU A 4 14.92 25.71 -3.16
N VAL A 5 13.98 24.95 -2.59
CA VAL A 5 14.27 23.69 -1.88
C VAL A 5 15.00 22.73 -2.82
N LYS A 6 14.46 22.50 -4.03
CA LYS A 6 15.06 21.61 -5.03
C LYS A 6 16.44 22.04 -5.51
N ARG A 7 16.72 23.35 -5.56
CA ARG A 7 18.07 23.84 -5.90
C ARG A 7 19.10 23.54 -4.81
N LEU A 8 18.68 23.53 -3.55
CA LEU A 8 19.55 23.24 -2.40
C LEU A 8 19.69 21.73 -2.17
N ASP A 9 18.64 20.97 -2.47
CA ASP A 9 18.58 19.54 -2.31
C ASP A 9 17.69 18.92 -3.41
N ALA A 10 18.33 18.35 -4.43
CA ALA A 10 17.64 17.69 -5.53
C ALA A 10 17.34 16.20 -5.25
N SER A 11 17.77 15.66 -4.10
CA SER A 11 17.67 14.24 -3.78
C SER A 11 16.40 13.87 -3.01
N HIS A 12 15.75 14.85 -2.37
CA HIS A 12 14.52 14.64 -1.60
C HIS A 12 13.30 15.23 -2.31
N PRO A 13 12.16 14.49 -2.35
CA PRO A 13 10.90 15.02 -2.89
C PRO A 13 10.40 16.21 -2.09
N VAL A 14 9.77 17.16 -2.77
CA VAL A 14 9.06 18.28 -2.14
C VAL A 14 7.57 17.99 -2.10
N ALA A 15 7.01 17.98 -0.90
CA ALA A 15 5.58 17.84 -0.67
C ALA A 15 4.91 19.17 -0.35
N THR A 16 3.62 19.29 -0.67
CA THR A 16 2.73 20.34 -0.15
C THR A 16 1.49 19.68 0.45
N VAL A 17 0.82 20.35 1.38
CA VAL A 17 -0.47 19.91 1.91
C VAL A 17 -1.55 20.89 1.47
N TYR A 18 -2.71 20.38 1.05
CA TYR A 18 -3.88 21.17 0.66
C TYR A 18 -5.11 20.70 1.42
N GLY A 19 -6.00 21.63 1.79
CA GLY A 19 -7.31 21.27 2.34
C GLY A 19 -8.25 20.92 1.20
N GLU A 20 -8.85 19.72 1.25
CA GLU A 20 -9.63 19.14 0.15
C GLU A 20 -8.80 18.86 -1.12
N LEU A 21 -9.45 18.32 -2.16
CA LEU A 21 -8.79 18.13 -3.46
C LEU A 21 -8.49 19.48 -4.14
N PRO A 22 -7.23 19.72 -4.57
CA PRO A 22 -6.90 20.90 -5.35
C PRO A 22 -7.57 20.86 -6.73
N LYS A 23 -7.73 22.02 -7.34
CA LYS A 23 -8.22 22.18 -8.72
C LYS A 23 -7.08 21.96 -9.73
N PRO A 24 -7.38 21.56 -10.98
CA PRO A 24 -6.35 21.34 -12.00
C PRO A 24 -5.39 22.52 -12.20
N HIS A 25 -5.89 23.76 -12.08
CA HIS A 25 -5.06 24.95 -12.25
C HIS A 25 -4.13 25.21 -11.06
N GLU A 26 -4.48 24.78 -9.85
CA GLU A 26 -3.63 24.88 -8.66
C GLU A 26 -2.47 23.89 -8.77
N ILE A 27 -2.76 22.66 -9.22
CA ILE A 27 -1.74 21.65 -9.54
C ILE A 27 -0.78 22.18 -10.61
N ALA A 28 -1.31 22.75 -11.69
CA ALA A 28 -0.50 23.29 -12.78
C ALA A 28 0.41 24.44 -12.33
N GLN A 29 -0.04 25.28 -11.39
CA GLN A 29 0.76 26.37 -10.83
C GLN A 29 1.87 25.88 -9.89
N LEU A 30 1.70 24.70 -9.30
CA LEU A 30 2.63 24.08 -8.35
C LEU A 30 3.38 22.91 -8.99
N ALA A 31 3.84 23.08 -10.24
CA ALA A 31 4.51 22.04 -11.03
C ALA A 31 5.82 21.49 -10.41
N ASP A 32 6.42 22.21 -9.46
CA ASP A 32 7.63 21.78 -8.74
C ASP A 32 7.33 20.92 -7.50
N ILE A 33 6.07 20.62 -7.21
CA ILE A 33 5.67 19.70 -6.13
C ILE A 33 5.70 18.26 -6.63
N ASP A 34 6.38 17.38 -5.90
CA ASP A 34 6.54 15.96 -6.23
C ASP A 34 5.45 15.08 -5.61
N VAL A 35 4.94 15.48 -4.44
CA VAL A 35 3.98 14.70 -3.63
C VAL A 35 2.90 15.60 -3.06
N TRP A 36 1.64 15.17 -3.09
CA TRP A 36 0.52 15.95 -2.57
C TRP A 36 -0.05 15.36 -1.29
N GLY A 37 -0.02 16.12 -0.22
CA GLY A 37 -0.77 15.87 1.00
C GLY A 37 -2.17 16.47 0.88
N ILE A 38 -3.18 15.75 1.33
CA ILE A 38 -4.56 16.21 1.37
C ILE A 38 -5.09 16.11 2.80
N ASN A 39 -5.53 17.23 3.37
CA ASN A 39 -6.31 17.22 4.60
C ASN A 39 -7.75 16.96 4.24
N TYR A 40 -8.33 15.88 4.75
CA TYR A 40 -9.66 15.44 4.35
C TYR A 40 -10.45 14.91 5.54
N TYR A 41 -11.62 15.50 5.75
CA TYR A 41 -12.52 15.19 6.86
C TYR A 41 -13.96 15.05 6.34
N ASP A 42 -14.40 13.81 6.16
CA ASP A 42 -15.71 13.47 5.61
C ASP A 42 -16.35 12.28 6.35
N GLY A 43 -16.30 12.33 7.69
CA GLY A 43 -16.86 11.32 8.56
C GLY A 43 -16.01 10.04 8.67
N LEU A 44 -16.52 8.93 8.15
CA LEU A 44 -15.98 7.58 8.39
C LEU A 44 -15.28 6.96 7.17
N SER A 45 -15.17 7.69 6.06
CA SER A 45 -14.53 7.21 4.84
C SER A 45 -13.93 8.37 4.05
N PHE A 46 -12.99 8.09 3.15
CA PHE A 46 -12.53 9.04 2.14
C PHE A 46 -13.37 8.99 0.86
N SER A 47 -14.46 8.21 0.85
CA SER A 47 -15.44 8.13 -0.24
C SER A 47 -14.76 7.80 -1.59
N ASP A 48 -14.77 8.73 -2.55
CA ASP A 48 -14.14 8.56 -3.86
C ASP A 48 -12.84 9.37 -4.01
N LEU A 49 -12.27 9.88 -2.92
CA LEU A 49 -11.08 10.73 -2.89
C LEU A 49 -9.93 10.15 -3.72
N PHE A 50 -9.59 8.87 -3.50
CA PHE A 50 -8.48 8.21 -4.17
C PHE A 50 -8.70 8.11 -5.68
N ASN A 51 -9.91 7.73 -6.11
CA ASN A 51 -10.27 7.64 -7.53
C ASN A 51 -10.26 9.02 -8.20
N ARG A 52 -10.75 10.04 -7.48
CA ARG A 52 -10.73 11.42 -7.96
C ARG A 52 -9.31 11.96 -8.08
N TRP A 53 -8.42 11.60 -7.16
CA TRP A 53 -7.01 11.94 -7.26
C TRP A 53 -6.35 11.29 -8.49
N GLU A 54 -6.57 9.99 -8.70
CA GLU A 54 -6.08 9.26 -9.88
C GLU A 54 -6.50 9.91 -11.20
N ALA A 55 -7.76 10.38 -11.27
CA ALA A 55 -8.28 11.05 -12.45
C ALA A 55 -7.68 12.46 -12.64
N LEU A 56 -7.18 13.08 -11.57
CA LEU A 56 -6.73 14.47 -11.53
C LEU A 56 -5.21 14.60 -11.74
N SER A 57 -4.42 13.69 -11.19
CA SER A 57 -2.96 13.81 -11.15
C SER A 57 -2.27 12.44 -11.16
N ALA A 58 -1.12 12.38 -11.82
CA ALA A 58 -0.22 11.21 -11.77
C ALA A 58 0.79 11.29 -10.60
N ALA A 59 0.84 12.40 -9.87
CA ALA A 59 1.70 12.52 -8.71
C ALA A 59 1.17 11.65 -7.55
N PRO A 60 2.03 11.04 -6.73
CA PRO A 60 1.58 10.31 -5.55
C PRO A 60 0.96 11.27 -4.52
N MET A 61 0.06 10.73 -3.69
CA MET A 61 -0.57 11.49 -2.62
C MET A 61 -0.49 10.80 -1.26
N PHE A 62 -0.71 11.55 -0.18
CA PHE A 62 -0.91 11.05 1.17
C PHE A 62 -2.00 11.88 1.87
N LEU A 63 -2.57 11.35 2.94
CA LEU A 63 -3.45 12.15 3.81
C LEU A 63 -2.57 13.03 4.71
N GLY A 64 -2.61 14.34 4.48
CA GLY A 64 -1.88 15.32 5.28
C GLY A 64 -2.42 15.41 6.69
N GLU A 65 -3.74 15.30 6.82
CA GLU A 65 -4.48 15.19 8.07
C GLU A 65 -5.75 14.36 7.82
N TYR A 66 -6.08 13.50 8.77
CA TYR A 66 -7.36 12.78 8.85
C TYR A 66 -7.61 12.38 10.30
N GLY A 67 -8.86 12.03 10.62
CA GLY A 67 -9.21 11.50 11.93
C GLY A 67 -10.55 12.03 12.43
N ALA A 68 -10.73 11.94 13.74
CA ALA A 68 -11.88 12.48 14.47
C ALA A 68 -11.40 12.97 15.83
N ASP A 69 -12.07 13.99 16.36
CA ASP A 69 -11.86 14.41 17.75
C ASP A 69 -12.65 13.52 18.73
N ALA A 70 -12.29 13.62 20.01
CA ALA A 70 -12.83 12.78 21.08
C ALA A 70 -14.11 13.34 21.71
N TYR A 71 -14.59 14.52 21.30
CA TYR A 71 -15.77 15.15 21.87
C TYR A 71 -16.95 15.04 20.91
N ASN A 72 -18.14 14.78 21.45
CA ASN A 72 -19.35 14.66 20.64
C ASN A 72 -20.32 15.76 21.07
N ALA A 73 -20.38 16.83 20.29
CA ALA A 73 -21.21 18.01 20.48
C ALA A 73 -22.72 17.69 20.41
N LEU A 74 -23.15 16.63 19.72
CA LEU A 74 -24.56 16.19 19.75
C LEU A 74 -24.95 15.67 21.12
N SER A 75 -24.01 14.99 21.80
CA SER A 75 -24.23 14.42 23.14
C SER A 75 -23.73 15.31 24.28
N GLY A 76 -22.92 16.34 23.98
CA GLY A 76 -22.32 17.25 24.94
C GLY A 76 -21.30 16.58 25.88
N ARG A 77 -20.57 15.55 25.40
CA ARG A 77 -19.60 14.81 26.21
C ARG A 77 -18.55 14.11 25.37
N LEU A 78 -17.48 13.67 26.04
CA LEU A 78 -16.48 12.77 25.48
C LEU A 78 -17.11 11.48 24.91
N ASP A 79 -16.63 11.12 23.73
CA ASP A 79 -16.99 9.92 22.97
C ASP A 79 -15.73 9.31 22.33
N GLU A 80 -14.80 8.88 23.18
CA GLU A 80 -13.55 8.24 22.75
C GLU A 80 -13.78 6.94 21.95
N GLY A 81 -14.96 6.33 22.09
CA GLY A 81 -15.39 5.18 21.31
C GLY A 81 -15.62 5.54 19.84
N ALA A 82 -16.34 6.65 19.58
CA ALA A 82 -16.51 7.17 18.24
C ALA A 82 -15.18 7.57 17.60
N GLN A 83 -14.29 8.22 18.36
CA GLN A 83 -12.93 8.55 17.91
C GLN A 83 -12.15 7.30 17.48
N ALA A 84 -12.16 6.25 18.31
CA ALA A 84 -11.48 5.00 18.03
C ALA A 84 -12.08 4.26 16.82
N HIS A 85 -13.41 4.33 16.66
CA HIS A 85 -14.11 3.75 15.52
C HIS A 85 -13.71 4.43 14.21
N ALA A 86 -13.73 5.77 14.16
CA ALA A 86 -13.30 6.53 13.00
C ALA A 86 -11.82 6.27 12.68
N THR A 87 -10.96 6.27 13.71
CA THR A 87 -9.53 5.94 13.57
C THR A 87 -9.33 4.58 12.91
N ALA A 88 -10.09 3.55 13.33
CA ALA A 88 -9.99 2.21 12.74
C ALA A 88 -10.34 2.22 11.26
N LEU A 89 -11.50 2.78 10.90
CA LEU A 89 -12.01 2.75 9.53
C LEU A 89 -11.14 3.57 8.57
N LEU A 90 -10.83 4.81 8.94
CA LEU A 90 -10.05 5.71 8.10
C LEU A 90 -8.62 5.19 7.91
N THR A 91 -7.96 4.75 8.98
CA THR A 91 -6.59 4.21 8.86
C THR A 91 -6.57 2.94 8.03
N GLN A 92 -7.59 2.07 8.16
CA GLN A 92 -7.69 0.87 7.33
C GLN A 92 -7.93 1.21 5.85
N GLU A 93 -8.74 2.21 5.53
CA GLU A 93 -8.97 2.65 4.15
C GLU A 93 -7.66 3.17 3.50
N ILE A 94 -6.82 3.87 4.27
CA ILE A 94 -5.47 4.27 3.81
C ILE A 94 -4.59 3.05 3.49
N VAL A 95 -4.64 2.00 4.33
CA VAL A 95 -3.91 0.75 4.10
C VAL A 95 -4.41 0.07 2.83
N ASP A 96 -5.72 -0.01 2.64
CA ASP A 96 -6.36 -0.66 1.50
C ASP A 96 -6.10 0.07 0.17
N HIS A 97 -5.98 1.40 0.21
CA HIS A 97 -5.63 2.25 -0.94
C HIS A 97 -4.13 2.55 -1.05
N SER A 98 -3.28 1.82 -0.32
CA SER A 98 -1.85 2.06 -0.32
C SER A 98 -1.20 1.76 -1.69
N SER A 99 -0.22 2.57 -2.07
CA SER A 99 0.64 2.33 -3.24
C SER A 99 1.42 1.02 -3.18
N VAL A 100 1.64 0.48 -1.97
CA VAL A 100 2.27 -0.84 -1.78
C VAL A 100 1.42 -1.98 -2.33
N VAL A 101 0.09 -1.81 -2.35
CA VAL A 101 -0.88 -2.80 -2.85
C VAL A 101 -1.50 -2.40 -4.18
N GLY A 102 -0.99 -1.34 -4.81
CA GLY A 102 -1.42 -0.88 -6.14
C GLY A 102 -2.39 0.30 -6.14
N GLY A 103 -2.67 0.93 -5.00
CA GLY A 103 -3.40 2.20 -4.93
C GLY A 103 -2.51 3.43 -5.13
N VAL A 104 -3.03 4.63 -4.82
CA VAL A 104 -2.28 5.90 -4.97
C VAL A 104 -1.72 6.48 -3.70
N CYS A 105 -2.18 5.98 -2.55
CA CYS A 105 -1.91 6.61 -1.27
C CYS A 105 -0.57 6.12 -0.71
N LEU A 106 0.33 7.03 -0.38
CA LEU A 106 1.59 6.69 0.29
C LEU A 106 1.38 6.40 1.79
N GLY A 107 0.28 6.85 2.37
CA GLY A 107 -0.04 6.73 3.79
C GLY A 107 -0.84 7.94 4.28
N GLY A 108 -0.85 8.16 5.59
CA GLY A 108 -1.48 9.34 6.16
C GLY A 108 -0.95 9.70 7.54
N LEU A 109 -1.08 10.98 7.88
CA LEU A 109 -0.76 11.53 9.19
C LEU A 109 -2.07 11.73 9.95
N ILE A 110 -2.27 10.96 11.02
CA ILE A 110 -3.45 11.11 11.86
C ILE A 110 -3.34 12.41 12.66
N PHE A 111 -4.42 13.18 12.62
CA PHE A 111 -4.52 14.44 13.34
C PHE A 111 -5.32 14.21 14.63
N GLU A 112 -4.72 14.24 15.81
CA GLU A 112 -3.29 14.49 16.09
C GLU A 112 -2.77 13.64 17.26
N LEU A 113 -1.47 13.78 17.61
CA LEU A 113 -0.90 12.93 18.65
C LEU A 113 -1.52 13.20 20.02
N ALA A 114 -1.72 14.46 20.40
CA ALA A 114 -2.21 14.79 21.74
C ALA A 114 -2.99 16.10 21.74
N ASP A 115 -3.98 16.21 22.63
CA ASP A 115 -4.81 17.42 22.74
C ASP A 115 -3.97 18.68 22.98
N GLU A 116 -4.45 19.80 22.43
CA GLU A 116 -3.88 21.15 22.52
C GLU A 116 -4.89 22.12 23.16
N TRP A 117 -4.64 22.54 24.41
CA TRP A 117 -5.51 23.40 25.25
C TRP A 117 -5.79 24.80 24.67
N TRP A 118 -5.16 25.21 23.57
CA TRP A 118 -5.22 26.60 23.09
C TRP A 118 -5.79 26.71 21.68
N LYS A 119 -6.26 25.61 21.12
CA LYS A 119 -6.56 25.52 19.68
C LYS A 119 -7.93 26.12 19.36
N ASP A 120 -8.84 26.21 20.32
CA ASP A 120 -10.03 27.03 20.13
C ASP A 120 -9.65 28.51 20.21
N GLY A 121 -9.70 29.21 19.07
CA GLY A 121 -9.42 30.64 18.97
C GLY A 121 -10.41 31.52 19.74
N HIS A 122 -11.56 30.98 20.14
CA HIS A 122 -12.55 31.62 21.01
C HIS A 122 -12.53 31.09 22.45
N GLY A 123 -11.68 30.10 22.73
CA GLY A 123 -11.55 29.46 24.02
C GLY A 123 -10.83 30.29 25.07
N SER A 124 -10.74 29.70 26.25
CA SER A 124 -10.17 30.20 27.48
C SER A 124 -8.88 29.46 27.81
N PRO A 125 -7.81 30.15 28.22
CA PRO A 125 -6.56 29.49 28.62
C PRO A 125 -6.66 28.71 29.95
N HIS A 126 -7.87 28.54 30.48
CA HIS A 126 -8.15 27.99 31.80
C HIS A 126 -9.11 26.80 31.79
N GLU A 127 -9.67 26.43 30.63
CA GLU A 127 -10.44 25.21 30.45
C GLU A 127 -10.11 24.58 29.10
N GLN A 128 -10.42 23.29 28.93
CA GLN A 128 -10.36 22.65 27.61
C GLN A 128 -11.69 22.90 26.93
N ASP A 129 -11.68 23.78 25.93
CA ASP A 129 -12.89 24.34 25.32
C ASP A 129 -13.50 23.42 24.27
N ILE A 130 -14.79 23.64 24.02
CA ILE A 130 -15.56 22.91 23.01
C ILE A 130 -15.89 23.84 21.86
N GLY A 131 -15.83 23.29 20.66
CA GLY A 131 -16.17 24.02 19.44
C GLY A 131 -14.97 24.31 18.55
N GLY A 132 -15.33 24.93 17.43
CA GLY A 132 -14.52 25.09 16.24
C GLY A 132 -15.41 24.95 15.00
N ILE A 133 -14.83 25.20 13.83
CA ILE A 133 -15.57 25.23 12.57
C ILE A 133 -15.02 24.14 11.68
N ALA A 134 -15.86 23.17 11.34
CA ALA A 134 -15.50 22.15 10.37
C ALA A 134 -15.53 22.71 8.94
N PRO A 135 -14.42 22.71 8.19
CA PRO A 135 -14.47 22.77 6.73
C PRO A 135 -15.00 21.44 6.17
N GLY A 136 -15.59 21.48 4.97
CA GLY A 136 -15.97 20.27 4.23
C GLY A 136 -17.10 19.46 4.87
N GLY A 137 -16.93 18.13 4.92
CA GLY A 137 -17.91 17.18 5.45
C GLY A 137 -17.90 17.04 6.98
N GLY A 138 -16.78 17.40 7.62
CA GLY A 138 -16.54 17.34 9.06
C GLY A 138 -16.11 15.96 9.56
N PRO A 139 -15.60 15.86 10.81
CA PRO A 139 -15.19 14.59 11.37
C PRO A 139 -16.41 13.83 11.87
N HIS A 140 -16.26 12.52 12.03
CA HIS A 140 -17.25 11.72 12.74
C HIS A 140 -17.20 12.04 14.25
N PRO A 141 -18.32 12.01 15.00
CA PRO A 141 -19.68 11.69 14.56
C PRO A 141 -20.56 12.90 14.21
N ASP A 142 -20.18 14.09 14.65
CA ASP A 142 -21.07 15.25 14.74
C ASP A 142 -20.77 16.34 13.71
N LYS A 143 -19.68 16.19 12.94
CA LYS A 143 -19.23 17.16 11.94
C LYS A 143 -18.80 18.49 12.54
N VAL A 144 -18.36 18.50 13.80
CA VAL A 144 -17.83 19.67 14.49
C VAL A 144 -16.33 19.44 14.71
N PHE A 145 -15.51 20.47 14.50
CA PHE A 145 -14.10 20.39 14.88
C PHE A 145 -14.01 20.85 16.33
N ASN A 146 -14.06 19.93 17.30
CA ASN A 146 -13.81 20.32 18.69
C ASN A 146 -12.30 20.48 18.87
N GLU A 147 -11.81 21.69 18.60
CA GLU A 147 -10.41 21.95 18.27
C GLU A 147 -9.41 21.47 19.33
N GLU A 148 -9.83 21.38 20.59
CA GLU A 148 -8.94 21.00 21.69
C GLU A 148 -8.95 19.50 21.99
N TRP A 149 -9.68 18.68 21.23
CA TRP A 149 -9.98 17.27 21.56
C TRP A 149 -9.50 16.24 20.54
N TRP A 150 -8.61 16.61 19.61
CA TRP A 150 -8.16 15.76 18.50
C TRP A 150 -7.19 14.64 18.88
N GLY A 151 -6.57 14.73 20.06
CA GLY A 151 -5.45 13.90 20.41
C GLY A 151 -5.80 12.41 20.52
N LEU A 152 -4.94 11.55 19.97
CA LEU A 152 -4.88 10.14 20.35
C LEU A 152 -4.51 9.97 21.82
N LEU A 153 -3.76 10.94 22.36
CA LEU A 153 -3.53 11.12 23.78
C LEU A 153 -4.38 12.29 24.27
N ASP A 154 -4.93 12.20 25.46
CA ASP A 154 -5.53 13.36 26.07
C ASP A 154 -4.48 14.44 26.40
N LEU A 155 -4.97 15.56 26.89
CA LEU A 155 -4.14 16.67 27.34
C LEU A 155 -3.01 16.26 28.31
N HIS A 156 -3.27 15.34 29.23
CA HIS A 156 -2.29 14.85 30.19
C HIS A 156 -1.41 13.73 29.63
N ARG A 157 -1.42 13.54 28.31
CA ARG A 157 -0.66 12.53 27.57
C ARG A 157 -1.05 11.10 27.96
N ARG A 158 -2.29 10.91 28.43
CA ARG A 158 -2.84 9.57 28.69
C ARG A 158 -3.43 9.04 27.37
N PRO A 159 -3.03 7.82 26.92
CA PRO A 159 -3.56 7.26 25.69
C PRO A 159 -5.07 7.03 25.74
N ARG A 160 -5.77 7.46 24.69
CA ARG A 160 -7.17 7.12 24.43
C ARG A 160 -7.26 5.76 23.72
N PRO A 161 -8.43 5.11 23.66
CA PRO A 161 -8.63 3.89 22.87
C PRO A 161 -8.17 4.02 21.41
N ALA A 162 -8.34 5.18 20.79
CA ALA A 162 -7.89 5.47 19.43
C ALA A 162 -6.37 5.27 19.24
N TYR A 163 -5.54 5.62 20.23
CA TYR A 163 -4.09 5.38 20.19
C TYR A 163 -3.77 3.89 20.02
N HIS A 164 -4.42 3.05 20.81
CA HIS A 164 -4.19 1.60 20.77
C HIS A 164 -4.71 0.97 19.48
N ILE A 165 -5.84 1.45 18.97
CA ILE A 165 -6.35 1.04 17.65
C ILE A 165 -5.35 1.40 16.57
N TYR A 166 -4.93 2.66 16.49
CA TYR A 166 -3.97 3.14 15.51
C TYR A 166 -2.67 2.32 15.54
N ALA A 167 -2.12 2.09 16.72
CA ALA A 167 -0.90 1.30 16.91
C ALA A 167 -1.07 -0.20 16.55
N SER A 168 -2.29 -0.73 16.55
CA SER A 168 -2.57 -2.13 16.23
C SER A 168 -2.70 -2.41 14.74
N ILE A 169 -3.00 -1.39 13.94
CA ILE A 169 -3.22 -1.53 12.49
C ILE A 169 -1.90 -1.87 11.82
N GLN A 170 -1.94 -2.90 10.98
CA GLN A 170 -0.74 -3.38 10.29
C GLN A 170 -0.44 -2.46 9.11
N PRO A 171 0.83 -2.06 8.91
CA PRO A 171 1.21 -1.31 7.72
C PRO A 171 0.98 -2.17 6.47
N PRO A 172 0.72 -1.53 5.31
CA PRO A 172 0.52 -2.25 4.07
C PRO A 172 1.79 -3.04 3.72
N SER A 173 1.60 -4.30 3.34
CA SER A 173 2.68 -5.19 2.91
C SER A 173 2.42 -5.66 1.50
N ALA A 174 3.44 -5.61 0.64
CA ALA A 174 3.33 -6.19 -0.70
C ALA A 174 3.04 -7.68 -0.54
N GLN A 175 1.87 -8.12 -0.99
CA GLN A 175 1.63 -9.55 -1.10
C GLN A 175 2.70 -10.12 -2.03
N SER A 176 3.38 -11.19 -1.61
CA SER A 176 4.15 -11.98 -2.58
C SER A 176 3.18 -12.35 -3.70
N PRO A 177 3.51 -12.14 -4.98
CA PRO A 177 2.62 -12.53 -6.05
C PRO A 177 2.25 -13.98 -5.80
N ALA A 178 0.97 -14.21 -5.49
CA ALA A 178 0.45 -15.56 -5.31
C ALA A 178 0.95 -16.32 -6.54
N ALA A 179 1.70 -17.41 -6.33
CA ALA A 179 2.25 -18.19 -7.41
C ALA A 179 1.10 -18.46 -8.37
N VAL A 180 1.09 -17.75 -9.50
CA VAL A 180 0.07 -17.91 -10.52
C VAL A 180 0.18 -19.38 -10.86
N GLY A 181 -0.80 -20.17 -10.41
CA GLY A 181 -0.84 -21.59 -10.67
C GLY A 181 -0.66 -21.70 -12.18
N SER A 182 0.48 -22.26 -12.59
CA SER A 182 0.84 -22.43 -13.99
C SER A 182 -0.39 -22.94 -14.69
N ALA A 183 -1.07 -22.08 -15.46
CA ALA A 183 -2.08 -22.53 -16.37
C ALA A 183 -1.35 -23.54 -17.25
N ASP A 184 -1.79 -24.80 -17.17
CA ASP A 184 -1.32 -25.88 -18.04
C ASP A 184 -1.78 -25.51 -19.45
N THR A 185 -1.08 -24.57 -20.08
CA THR A 185 -1.10 -24.40 -21.53
C THR A 185 -0.56 -25.71 -22.03
N GLY A 186 -1.45 -26.59 -22.51
CA GLY A 186 -1.17 -27.98 -22.90
C GLY A 186 0.03 -28.09 -23.84
N ALA A 187 1.22 -28.01 -23.27
CA ALA A 187 2.47 -28.04 -23.96
C ALA A 187 2.72 -29.51 -24.21
N VAL A 188 2.57 -29.90 -25.48
CA VAL A 188 2.87 -31.23 -25.98
C VAL A 188 4.28 -31.59 -25.56
N ARG A 189 4.41 -32.47 -24.56
CA ARG A 189 5.71 -32.96 -24.10
C ARG A 189 6.30 -33.83 -25.22
N ARG A 190 7.36 -33.32 -25.86
CA ARG A 190 8.19 -34.10 -26.79
C ARG A 190 9.39 -34.62 -26.02
N SER A 191 9.63 -35.93 -26.10
CA SER A 191 10.88 -36.52 -25.62
C SER A 191 11.80 -36.69 -26.81
N CYS A 192 13.02 -36.18 -26.69
CA CYS A 192 14.02 -36.22 -27.72
C CYS A 192 15.21 -37.05 -27.23
N THR A 193 15.63 -38.00 -28.05
CA THR A 193 16.91 -38.71 -27.86
C THR A 193 17.80 -38.42 -29.07
N SER A 194 19.04 -38.88 -29.05
CA SER A 194 20.00 -38.72 -30.15
C SER A 194 19.53 -39.29 -31.49
N GLY A 195 18.47 -40.10 -31.52
CA GLY A 195 17.84 -40.64 -32.73
C GLY A 195 16.57 -39.91 -33.22
N GLY A 196 16.17 -38.80 -32.59
CA GLY A 196 14.99 -38.01 -32.96
C GLY A 196 13.98 -37.80 -31.83
N CYS A 197 12.96 -36.97 -32.09
CA CYS A 197 11.91 -36.61 -31.13
C CYS A 197 10.58 -37.27 -31.48
N ALA A 198 9.95 -37.91 -30.50
CA ALA A 198 8.59 -38.43 -30.61
C ALA A 198 7.66 -37.72 -29.61
N GLN A 199 6.39 -37.58 -30.00
CA GLN A 199 5.36 -37.01 -29.15
C GLN A 199 4.95 -38.03 -28.09
N LEU A 200 5.02 -37.64 -26.82
CA LEU A 200 4.59 -38.53 -25.74
C LEU A 200 3.05 -38.61 -25.71
N PRO A 201 2.47 -39.79 -25.48
CA PRO A 201 1.04 -39.89 -25.21
C PRO A 201 0.69 -39.09 -23.94
N PRO A 202 -0.57 -38.64 -23.82
CA PRO A 202 -1.01 -37.87 -22.65
C PRO A 202 -0.79 -38.68 -21.36
N PRO A 203 -0.51 -37.99 -20.23
CA PRO A 203 -0.29 -38.68 -18.96
C PRO A 203 -1.55 -39.43 -18.54
N CYS A 204 -1.39 -40.71 -18.24
CA CYS A 204 -2.47 -41.56 -17.75
C CYS A 204 -2.96 -41.07 -16.38
N LYS A 205 -4.28 -41.03 -16.19
CA LYS A 205 -4.90 -40.57 -14.95
C LYS A 205 -5.04 -41.69 -13.91
N SER A 206 -4.83 -42.95 -14.30
CA SER A 206 -4.86 -44.12 -13.40
C SER A 206 -3.88 -45.23 -13.81
N LYS A 207 -3.55 -46.13 -12.88
CA LYS A 207 -2.66 -47.29 -13.13
C LYS A 207 -3.25 -48.29 -14.15
N ALA A 208 -4.58 -48.38 -14.27
CA ALA A 208 -5.23 -49.27 -15.22
C ALA A 208 -5.06 -48.78 -16.68
N ASP A 209 -5.03 -47.46 -16.88
CA ASP A 209 -4.88 -46.85 -18.20
C ASP A 209 -3.47 -47.04 -18.79
N CYS A 210 -2.44 -47.12 -17.94
CA CYS A 210 -1.06 -47.34 -18.38
C CYS A 210 -0.84 -48.75 -18.97
N ALA A 211 -1.53 -49.77 -18.47
CA ALA A 211 -1.27 -51.16 -18.83
C ALA A 211 -1.69 -51.50 -20.27
N ALA A 212 -2.70 -50.80 -20.81
CA ALA A 212 -3.19 -51.02 -22.18
C ALA A 212 -2.28 -50.39 -23.26
N ALA A 213 -1.51 -49.35 -22.91
CA ALA A 213 -0.67 -48.62 -23.86
C ALA A 213 0.64 -49.36 -24.21
N VAL A 214 1.18 -50.14 -23.28
CA VAL A 214 2.49 -50.81 -23.44
C VAL A 214 2.42 -52.06 -24.34
N ALA A 215 1.23 -52.67 -24.51
CA ALA A 215 1.07 -53.92 -25.25
C ALA A 215 1.12 -53.78 -26.78
N ARG A 216 1.04 -52.56 -27.33
CA ARG A 216 0.93 -52.33 -28.79
C ARG A 216 2.27 -52.07 -29.50
N ASP A 217 3.37 -51.88 -28.78
CA ASP A 217 4.62 -51.34 -29.33
C ASP A 217 5.80 -52.34 -29.34
N SER A 218 5.54 -53.61 -29.69
CA SER A 218 6.56 -54.66 -29.78
C SER A 218 7.00 -55.01 -31.21
N ARG A 219 6.59 -54.23 -32.22
CA ARG A 219 7.00 -54.43 -33.62
C ARG A 219 7.61 -53.17 -34.21
N THR A 220 8.87 -52.89 -33.87
CA THR A 220 9.87 -52.29 -34.77
C THR A 220 11.18 -52.09 -33.99
N ARG A 221 12.13 -53.02 -34.13
CA ARG A 221 13.53 -52.75 -33.79
C ARG A 221 14.29 -52.49 -35.07
N VAL A 222 14.93 -51.32 -35.17
CA VAL A 222 16.02 -51.05 -36.13
C VAL A 222 17.28 -50.79 -35.32
N ALA A 223 18.39 -51.42 -35.73
CA ALA A 223 19.69 -51.42 -35.06
C ALA A 223 20.40 -50.05 -35.11
N PRO A 224 21.30 -49.71 -34.17
CA PRO A 224 22.02 -48.44 -34.18
C PRO A 224 23.37 -48.53 -34.93
N ALA A 225 23.75 -47.40 -35.54
CA ALA A 225 25.06 -47.16 -36.15
C ALA A 225 25.97 -46.33 -35.22
N GLU A 226 27.28 -46.59 -35.29
CA GLU A 226 28.37 -45.97 -34.52
C GLU A 226 28.80 -44.58 -35.04
N ALA A 227 29.30 -43.72 -34.15
CA ALA A 227 30.37 -42.69 -34.37
C ALA A 227 30.58 -41.88 -33.05
N THR A 228 31.66 -42.09 -32.28
CA THR A 228 33.00 -41.44 -32.30
C THR A 228 33.07 -39.94 -31.93
N GLY A 229 33.76 -39.65 -30.81
CA GLY A 229 34.85 -38.65 -30.79
C GLY A 229 34.69 -37.30 -30.06
N ALA A 230 35.42 -37.15 -28.95
CA ALA A 230 36.04 -35.93 -28.36
C ALA A 230 35.11 -34.80 -27.87
N GLY A 231 35.20 -34.23 -26.66
CA GLY A 231 36.30 -34.14 -25.70
C GLY A 231 36.82 -32.71 -25.61
N ARG A 232 36.39 -31.91 -24.61
CA ARG A 232 37.17 -30.83 -23.97
C ARG A 232 36.49 -30.26 -22.72
N ARG A 233 37.21 -30.33 -21.60
CA ARG A 233 36.97 -29.65 -20.32
C ARG A 233 37.80 -28.37 -20.25
N LEU A 234 37.28 -27.32 -19.60
CA LEU A 234 37.99 -26.28 -18.84
C LEU A 234 36.91 -25.42 -18.14
N ALA A 235 37.08 -24.76 -17.01
CA ALA A 235 37.80 -24.97 -15.75
C ALA A 235 37.26 -23.83 -14.85
N MET A 236 36.97 -24.12 -13.58
CA MET A 236 36.57 -23.12 -12.59
C MET A 236 37.72 -22.13 -12.30
N GLY A 237 37.37 -20.87 -12.07
CA GLY A 237 38.26 -19.84 -11.53
C GLY A 237 37.47 -18.87 -10.65
N LEU A 238 37.58 -19.06 -9.34
CA LEU A 238 36.97 -18.29 -8.26
C LEU A 238 37.99 -17.22 -7.79
N VAL A 239 37.64 -15.94 -7.74
CA VAL A 239 38.43 -14.93 -7.00
C VAL A 239 37.52 -13.91 -6.29
N ARG A 240 37.97 -13.60 -5.07
CA ARG A 240 37.31 -12.99 -3.91
C ARG A 240 37.23 -11.45 -3.93
N ARG A 241 36.27 -10.92 -3.17
CA ARG A 241 36.19 -9.54 -2.65
C ARG A 241 37.13 -9.32 -1.44
N PRO A 242 37.50 -8.07 -1.16
CA PRO A 242 37.37 -7.44 0.17
C PRO A 242 36.64 -6.08 0.07
N ALA A 243 35.72 -5.67 0.95
CA ALA A 243 35.82 -5.28 2.37
C ALA A 243 36.43 -3.87 2.62
N LEU A 244 35.52 -2.91 2.83
CA LEU A 244 35.41 -1.87 3.89
C LEU A 244 36.65 -1.14 4.47
N LEU A 245 36.58 0.21 4.46
CA LEU A 245 36.86 1.26 5.48
C LEU A 245 37.09 2.57 4.69
N VAL A 246 36.46 3.71 4.96
CA VAL A 246 36.23 4.49 6.18
C VAL A 246 34.85 5.13 6.15
#